data_AF-A0AAD6X843-F1
#
_entry.id   AF-A0AAD6X843-F1
#
_cell.length_a   1.000
_cell.length_b   1.000
_cell.length_c   1.000
_cell.angle_alpha   90.00
_cell.angle_beta   90.00
_cell.angle_gamma   90.00
#
_symmetry.space_group_name_H-M   'P 1'
#
loop_
_entity.id
_entity.type
_entity.pdbx_description
1 polymer ?
#
loop_
_entity_poly.entity_id
_entity_poly.type
_entity_poly.pdbx_seq_one_letter_code
_entity_poly.pdbx_strand_id
1 'polypeptide(L)'
;MSCYHRSRLVQSRSQGHMILWDLTLVIRFPLGATILVPSAILRRSNLPIRAHEKCFSFIQYTAGGLFWWILNGFQTDKAFENTGTKEEKMERTKEATTRWKKGVAMYSTVDSHKSGPFVPSI
;
A
#
# COMPACT_ATOMS: atom_id res chain seq x y z
N MET A 1 -11.16 2.67 1.65
CA MET A 1 -9.89 3.11 2.27
C MET A 1 -8.75 2.75 1.33
N SER A 2 -8.05 3.73 0.74
CA SER A 2 -6.78 3.44 0.04
C SER A 2 -5.65 3.70 1.03
N CYS A 3 -5.11 2.65 1.62
CA CYS A 3 -3.89 2.73 2.44
C CYS A 3 -2.71 2.35 1.55
N TYR A 4 -1.92 3.35 1.16
CA TYR A 4 -0.58 3.09 0.65
C TYR A 4 0.31 2.73 1.84
N HIS A 5 0.77 1.48 1.85
CA HIS A 5 1.63 0.94 2.89
C HIS A 5 3.00 0.68 2.29
N ARG A 6 4.00 1.43 2.76
CA ARG A 6 5.39 1.30 2.35
C ARG A 6 6.17 0.69 3.50
N SER A 7 6.52 -0.58 3.36
CA SER A 7 7.38 -1.28 4.32
C SER A 7 8.80 -1.25 3.81
N ARG A 8 9.72 -0.62 4.56
CA ARG A 8 11.16 -0.79 4.33
C ARG A 8 11.69 -1.72 5.41
N LEU A 9 12.27 -2.83 4.95
CA LEU A 9 12.73 -3.91 5.80
C LEU A 9 14.25 -3.80 5.91
N VAL A 10 14.76 -3.45 7.09
CA VAL A 10 16.18 -3.55 7.41
C VAL A 10 16.38 -4.90 8.09
N GLN A 11 16.69 -5.95 7.33
CA GLN A 11 16.79 -7.31 7.88
C GLN A 11 18.25 -7.68 8.20
N SER A 12 18.50 -8.82 8.81
CA SER A 12 19.84 -9.37 8.97
C SER A 12 19.72 -10.86 8.68
N ARG A 13 20.22 -11.25 7.50
CA ARG A 13 20.26 -12.63 6.99
C ARG A 13 18.91 -13.37 6.97
N SER A 14 18.34 -13.37 5.76
CA SER A 14 17.76 -14.56 5.13
C SER A 14 16.33 -15.04 5.44
N GLN A 15 15.52 -14.43 6.32
CA GLN A 15 14.12 -14.89 6.50
C GLN A 15 13.07 -13.78 6.71
N GLY A 16 12.84 -12.95 5.69
CA GLY A 16 11.65 -12.11 5.60
C GLY A 16 10.67 -12.68 4.59
N HIS A 17 9.72 -13.52 5.00
CA HIS A 17 8.64 -13.95 4.10
C HIS A 17 7.32 -13.30 4.49
N MET A 18 6.59 -12.81 3.49
CA MET A 18 5.22 -12.32 3.64
C MET A 18 4.28 -13.16 2.81
N ILE A 19 3.20 -13.61 3.42
CA ILE A 19 2.10 -14.26 2.73
C ILE A 19 1.06 -13.19 2.41
N LEU A 20 0.62 -13.14 1.16
CA LEU A 20 -0.57 -12.40 0.71
C LEU A 20 -1.65 -13.43 0.36
N TRP A 21 -2.57 -13.65 1.31
CA TRP A 21 -3.51 -14.76 1.25
C TRP A 21 -4.48 -14.65 0.08
N ASP A 22 -5.01 -13.46 -0.17
CA ASP A 22 -6.00 -13.21 -1.23
C ASP A 22 -5.40 -13.34 -2.64
N LEU A 23 -4.07 -13.25 -2.75
CA LEU A 23 -3.32 -13.40 -4.00
C LEU A 23 -2.63 -14.76 -4.12
N THR A 24 -2.77 -15.63 -3.12
CA THR A 24 -2.06 -16.92 -3.05
C THR A 24 -0.56 -16.79 -3.29
N LEU A 25 0.04 -15.70 -2.79
CA LEU A 25 1.42 -15.33 -3.07
C LEU A 25 2.28 -15.35 -1.80
N VAL A 26 3.48 -15.93 -1.91
CA VAL A 26 4.52 -15.84 -0.88
C VAL A 26 5.68 -15.03 -1.43
N ILE A 27 5.98 -13.91 -0.77
CA ILE A 27 7.06 -13.00 -1.17
C ILE A 27 8.23 -13.17 -0.20
N ARG A 28 9.40 -13.53 -0.73
CA ARG A 28 10.67 -13.53 0.00
C ARG A 28 11.36 -12.19 -0.17
N PHE A 29 11.66 -11.50 0.93
CA PHE A 29 12.37 -10.24 0.93
C PHE A 29 13.88 -10.45 1.01
N PRO A 30 14.65 -9.92 0.04
CA PRO A 30 16.08 -9.76 0.24
C PRO A 30 16.35 -8.68 1.30
N LEU A 31 17.57 -8.70 1.82
CA LEU A 31 18.04 -7.68 2.76
C LEU A 31 17.88 -6.27 2.17
N GLY A 32 17.28 -5.35 2.92
CA GLY A 32 17.10 -3.96 2.50
C GLY A 32 15.95 -3.75 1.52
N ALA A 33 15.23 -4.81 1.14
CA ALA A 33 14.10 -4.71 0.23
C ALA A 33 12.96 -3.87 0.82
N THR A 34 12.23 -3.23 -0.08
CA THR A 34 11.06 -2.42 0.25
C THR A 34 9.91 -2.86 -0.64
N ILE A 35 8.71 -2.91 -0.08
CA ILE A 35 7.49 -3.20 -0.83
C ILE A 35 6.41 -2.17 -0.55
N LEU A 36 5.64 -1.87 -1.59
CA LEU A 36 4.38 -1.15 -1.50
C LEU A 36 3.24 -2.17 -1.61
N VAL A 37 2.47 -2.36 -0.54
CA VAL A 37 1.33 -3.31 -0.52
C VAL A 37 0.05 -2.55 -0.22
N PRO A 38 -1.06 -2.77 -0.94
CA PRO A 38 -2.36 -2.21 -0.55
C PRO A 38 -2.96 -2.99 0.64
N SER A 39 -2.36 -2.85 1.82
CA SER A 39 -2.70 -3.65 3.01
C SER A 39 -4.12 -3.46 3.56
N ALA A 40 -4.81 -2.37 3.20
CA ALA A 40 -6.21 -2.15 3.61
C ALA A 40 -7.21 -3.12 2.94
N ILE A 41 -6.80 -3.80 1.87
CA ILE A 41 -7.66 -4.68 1.07
C ILE A 41 -7.09 -6.09 0.90
N LEU A 42 -5.87 -6.34 1.38
CA LEU A 42 -5.20 -7.64 1.28
C LEU A 42 -4.88 -8.17 2.68
N ARG A 43 -5.32 -9.38 2.95
CA ARG A 43 -4.92 -10.15 4.13
C ARG A 43 -3.46 -10.57 3.99
N ARG A 44 -2.65 -10.20 4.97
CA ARG A 44 -1.21 -10.53 5.00
C ARG A 44 -0.77 -11.08 6.35
N SER A 45 0.25 -11.93 6.33
CA SER A 45 0.99 -12.36 7.52
C SER A 45 2.49 -12.41 7.23
N ASN A 46 3.30 -12.36 8.29
CA ASN A 46 4.73 -12.65 8.20
C ASN A 46 4.95 -14.10 8.61
N LEU A 47 5.88 -14.81 7.96
CA LEU A 47 6.31 -16.12 8.46
C LEU A 47 7.15 -15.95 9.74
N PRO A 48 7.08 -16.92 10.67
CA PRO A 48 7.97 -16.95 11.82
C PRO A 48 9.43 -17.08 11.38
N ILE A 49 10.32 -16.40 12.09
CA ILE A 49 11.77 -16.51 11.92
C ILE A 49 12.31 -17.63 12.82
N ARG A 50 13.50 -18.16 12.53
CA ARG A 50 14.14 -19.15 13.40
C ARG A 50 14.65 -18.48 14.68
N ALA A 51 14.76 -19.27 15.76
CA ALA A 51 15.14 -18.78 17.09
C ALA A 51 16.48 -18.02 17.15
N HIS A 52 17.42 -18.29 16.23
CA HIS A 52 18.73 -17.64 16.17
C HIS A 52 18.79 -16.45 15.20
N GLU A 53 17.71 -16.15 14.47
CA GLU A 53 17.67 -15.09 13.48
C GLU A 53 17.07 -13.81 14.05
N LYS A 54 17.41 -12.67 13.43
CA LYS A 54 16.84 -11.36 13.78
C LYS A 54 16.26 -10.69 12.54
N CYS A 55 14.99 -10.34 12.61
CA CYS A 55 14.31 -9.60 11.55
C CYS A 55 13.82 -8.26 12.09
N PHE A 56 14.27 -7.16 11.49
CA PHE A 56 13.72 -5.84 11.74
C PHE A 56 12.95 -5.37 10.50
N SER A 57 11.85 -4.67 10.76
CA SER A 57 10.98 -4.10 9.74
C SER A 57 10.40 -2.82 10.27
N PHE A 58 10.24 -1.82 9.42
CA PHE A 58 9.38 -0.70 9.73
C PHE A 58 8.32 -0.53 8.66
N ILE A 59 7.18 -0.02 9.09
CA ILE A 59 6.02 0.17 8.27
C ILE A 59 5.72 1.66 8.24
N GLN A 60 5.59 2.21 7.04
CA GLN A 60 5.00 3.52 6.81
C GLN A 60 3.59 3.32 6.27
N TYR A 61 2.63 3.97 6.91
CA TYR A 61 1.26 4.04 6.43
C TYR A 61 0.71 5.43 6.71
N THR A 62 -0.33 5.80 5.97
CA THR A 62 -1.12 7.01 6.21
C THR A 62 -2.58 6.61 6.27
N ALA A 63 -3.33 7.24 7.18
CA ALA A 63 -4.75 6.96 7.33
C ALA A 63 -5.51 7.47 6.10
N GLY A 64 -6.25 6.59 5.44
CA GLY A 64 -7.07 6.96 4.28
C GLY A 64 -7.99 8.15 4.57
N GLY A 65 -8.56 8.23 5.79
CA GLY A 65 -9.41 9.33 6.27
C GLY A 65 -8.80 10.72 6.13
N LEU A 66 -7.48 10.84 6.23
CA LEU A 66 -6.80 12.14 6.11
C LEU A 66 -6.93 12.71 4.69
N PHE A 67 -6.84 11.86 3.66
CA PHE A 67 -7.05 12.29 2.29
C PHE A 67 -8.50 12.72 2.04
N TRP A 68 -9.48 12.02 2.62
CA TRP A 68 -10.89 12.40 2.53
C TRP A 68 -11.14 13.76 3.20
N TRP A 69 -10.55 13.97 4.37
CA TRP A 69 -10.66 15.24 5.08
C TRP A 69 -10.12 16.42 4.26
N ILE A 70 -8.95 16.24 3.62
CA ILE A 70 -8.37 17.24 2.71
C ILE A 70 -9.29 17.46 1.49
N LEU A 71 -9.76 16.39 0.85
CA LEU A 71 -10.65 16.48 -0.32
C LEU A 71 -11.98 17.15 -0.01
N ASN A 72 -12.46 17.02 1.23
CA ASN A 72 -13.69 17.68 1.67
C ASN A 72 -13.48 19.17 1.99
N GLY A 73 -12.26 19.70 1.90
CA GLY A 73 -11.96 21.08 2.31
C GLY A 73 -11.76 21.21 3.83
N PHE A 74 -11.08 20.25 4.45
CA PHE A 74 -10.74 20.24 5.88
C PHE A 74 -11.94 20.02 6.81
N GLN A 75 -12.88 19.17 6.38
CA GLN A 75 -14.08 18.84 7.16
C GLN A 75 -14.42 17.34 7.09
N THR A 76 -15.21 16.90 8.07
CA THR A 76 -15.68 15.50 8.13
C THR A 76 -16.60 15.18 6.97
N ASP A 77 -16.72 13.90 6.62
CA ASP A 77 -17.67 13.45 5.59
C ASP A 77 -19.09 13.91 5.91
N LYS A 78 -19.51 13.79 7.18
CA LYS A 78 -20.83 14.25 7.63
C LYS A 78 -21.02 15.76 7.43
N ALA A 79 -20.00 16.56 7.72
CA ALA A 79 -20.06 18.00 7.49
C ALA A 79 -20.17 18.31 5.99
N PHE A 80 -19.38 17.65 5.14
CA PHE A 80 -19.44 17.81 3.68
C PHE A 80 -20.79 17.42 3.10
N GLU A 81 -21.38 16.33 3.59
CA GLU A 81 -22.72 15.94 3.15
C GLU A 81 -23.79 16.97 3.55
N ASN A 82 -23.58 17.72 4.63
CA ASN A 82 -24.52 18.75 5.05
C ASN A 82 -24.29 20.11 4.36
N THR A 83 -23.03 20.50 4.13
CA THR A 83 -22.68 21.85 3.65
C THR A 83 -22.37 21.93 2.17
N GLY A 84 -21.98 20.80 1.54
CA GLY A 84 -21.57 20.78 0.13
C GLY A 84 -22.73 21.06 -0.82
N THR A 85 -22.42 21.80 -1.88
CA THR A 85 -23.34 22.05 -3.01
C THR A 85 -23.69 20.74 -3.72
N LYS A 86 -24.77 20.75 -4.52
CA LYS A 86 -25.17 19.57 -5.29
C LYS A 86 -24.09 19.21 -6.31
N GLU A 87 -23.47 20.22 -6.89
CA GLU A 87 -22.41 20.13 -7.89
C GLU A 87 -21.16 19.46 -7.29
N GLU A 88 -20.70 19.92 -6.11
CA GLU A 88 -19.54 19.32 -5.42
C GLU A 88 -19.79 17.86 -5.03
N LYS A 89 -20.98 17.54 -4.53
CA LYS A 89 -21.35 16.15 -4.18
C LYS A 89 -21.42 15.24 -5.41
N MET A 90 -21.94 15.77 -6.52
CA MET A 90 -22.00 15.04 -7.77
C MET A 90 -20.60 14.78 -8.32
N GLU A 91 -19.70 15.77 -8.27
CA GLU A 91 -18.32 15.60 -8.70
C GLU A 91 -17.57 14.59 -7.82
N ARG A 92 -17.74 14.67 -6.50
CA ARG A 92 -17.19 13.69 -5.55
C ARG A 92 -17.61 12.26 -5.86
N THR A 93 -18.88 12.07 -6.22
CA THR A 93 -19.42 10.75 -6.59
C THR A 93 -18.79 10.24 -7.88
N LYS A 94 -18.67 11.11 -8.90
CA LYS A 94 -17.96 10.76 -10.15
C LYS A 94 -16.52 10.38 -9.88
N GLU A 95 -15.79 11.19 -9.09
CA GLU A 95 -14.41 10.89 -8.73
C GLU A 95 -14.27 9.56 -8.00
N ALA A 96 -15.17 9.26 -7.06
CA ALA A 96 -15.15 8.01 -6.29
C ALA A 96 -15.19 6.77 -7.21
N THR A 97 -15.97 6.81 -8.30
CA THR A 97 -16.02 5.71 -9.29
C THR A 97 -14.70 5.50 -10.05
N THR A 98 -13.91 6.56 -10.24
CA THR A 98 -12.64 6.49 -10.99
C THR A 98 -11.43 6.27 -10.09
N ARG A 99 -11.54 6.62 -8.80
CA ARG A 99 -10.43 6.64 -7.83
C ARG A 99 -9.76 5.28 -7.69
N TRP A 100 -10.53 4.20 -7.69
CA TRP A 100 -9.98 2.84 -7.65
C TRP A 100 -9.11 2.54 -8.87
N LYS A 101 -9.63 2.77 -10.08
CA LYS A 101 -8.91 2.53 -11.34
C LYS A 101 -7.62 3.34 -11.40
N LYS A 102 -7.68 4.61 -11.01
CA LYS A 102 -6.51 5.49 -10.90
C LYS A 102 -5.47 4.94 -9.92
N GLY A 103 -5.90 4.51 -8.73
CA GLY A 103 -5.00 3.96 -7.71
C GLY A 103 -4.31 2.66 -8.12
N VAL A 104 -5.04 1.76 -8.78
CA VAL A 104 -4.47 0.51 -9.32
C VAL A 104 -3.48 0.79 -10.45
N ALA A 105 -3.78 1.74 -11.34
CA ALA A 105 -2.90 2.11 -12.45
C ALA A 105 -1.55 2.73 -12.00
N MET A 106 -1.42 3.14 -10.73
CA MET A 106 -0.15 3.64 -10.18
C MET A 106 0.83 2.50 -9.82
N TYR A 107 0.39 1.25 -9.78
CA TYR A 107 1.27 0.11 -9.52
C TYR A 107 1.97 -0.34 -10.81
N SER A 108 3.24 -0.68 -10.70
CA SER A 108 4.01 -1.28 -11.80
C SER A 108 3.45 -2.66 -12.18
N THR A 109 3.46 -2.98 -13.47
CA THR A 109 3.12 -4.32 -13.98
C THR A 109 4.38 -5.18 -14.13
N VAL A 110 4.24 -6.50 -14.16
CA VAL A 110 5.39 -7.41 -14.38
C VAL A 110 6.10 -7.09 -15.70
N ASP A 111 5.35 -6.75 -16.75
CA ASP A 111 5.92 -6.39 -18.04
C ASP A 111 6.66 -5.05 -18.02
N SER A 112 6.27 -4.11 -17.15
CA SER A 112 6.98 -2.84 -16.98
C SER A 112 8.39 -2.96 -16.38
N HIS A 113 8.77 -4.15 -15.88
CA HIS A 113 10.08 -4.41 -15.26
C HIS A 113 11.04 -5.26 -16.12
N LYS A 114 10.67 -5.58 -17.37
CA LYS A 114 11.51 -6.36 -18.29
C LYS A 114 12.53 -5.48 -19.04
N SER A 115 13.46 -4.83 -18.32
CA SER A 115 14.66 -4.22 -18.93
C SER A 115 15.64 -3.71 -17.87
N GLY A 116 16.52 -4.59 -17.40
CA GLY A 116 17.71 -4.17 -16.66
C GLY A 116 18.55 -5.37 -16.22
N PRO A 117 19.88 -5.35 -16.38
CA PRO A 117 20.72 -6.43 -15.87
C PRO A 117 20.55 -6.54 -14.36
N PHE A 118 20.49 -7.77 -13.86
CA PHE A 118 20.58 -8.05 -12.43
C PHE A 118 21.93 -7.53 -11.92
N VAL A 119 21.92 -6.42 -11.17
CA VAL A 119 23.10 -5.92 -10.47
C VAL A 119 23.08 -6.52 -9.07
N PRO A 120 24.01 -7.43 -8.72
CA PRO A 120 24.15 -7.89 -7.35
C PRO A 120 24.60 -6.71 -6.48
N SER A 121 23.80 -6.35 -5.49
CA SER A 121 24.23 -5.45 -4.42
C SER A 121 25.30 -6.14 -3.59
N ILE A 122 26.47 -5.48 -3.51
CA ILE A 122 27.67 -5.81 -2.75
C ILE A 122 27.34 -5.98 -1.25
#